data_AF-A0AAW1LJ17-F1
#
_entry.id   AF-A0AAW1LJ17-F1
#
_cell.length_a   1.000
_cell.length_b   1.000
_cell.length_c   1.000
_cell.angle_alpha   90.00
_cell.angle_beta   90.00
_cell.angle_gamma   90.00
#
_symmetry.space_group_name_H-M   'P 1'
#
loop_
_entity.id
_entity.type
_entity.pdbx_description
1 polymer ?
#
loop_
_entity_poly.entity_id
_entity_poly.type
_entity_poly.pdbx_seq_one_letter_code
_entity_poly.pdbx_strand_id
1 'polypeptide(L)'
;MPWRMMLTIISRWITKRMISKALQVILNNSDRVFYMELVKVIDLSDVIVEVLDARHPLGTRCVDMENEVLNSGPNKNLVLSIITLPRSLNLLPLI
;
A
#
# COMPACT_ATOMS: atom_id res chain seq x y z
N MET A 1 -22.71 -10.81 23.88
CA MET A 1 -21.28 -10.69 24.28
C MET A 1 -20.79 -9.29 23.90
N PRO A 2 -20.71 -8.35 24.86
CA PRO A 2 -20.33 -6.94 24.64
C PRO A 2 -19.02 -6.73 23.85
N TRP A 3 -18.10 -7.70 23.96
CA TRP A 3 -16.78 -7.71 23.35
C TRP A 3 -16.77 -7.69 21.81
N ARG A 4 -17.77 -8.29 21.13
CA ARG A 4 -17.86 -8.21 19.66
C ARG A 4 -18.19 -6.79 19.18
N MET A 5 -18.97 -6.05 19.96
CA MET A 5 -19.31 -4.67 19.67
C MET A 5 -18.09 -3.75 19.83
N MET A 6 -17.26 -3.98 20.86
CA MET A 6 -16.00 -3.27 21.04
C MET A 6 -15.02 -3.49 19.88
N LEU A 7 -14.85 -4.72 19.41
CA LEU A 7 -13.99 -5.02 18.26
C LEU A 7 -14.45 -4.28 16.99
N THR A 8 -15.76 -4.16 16.78
CA THR A 8 -16.33 -3.47 15.61
C THR A 8 -16.15 -1.95 15.71
N ILE A 9 -16.20 -1.39 16.92
CA ILE A 9 -15.97 0.05 17.16
C ILE A 9 -14.49 0.37 16.98
N ILE A 10 -13.59 -0.47 17.51
CA ILE A 10 -12.14 -0.33 17.38
C ILE A 10 -11.73 -0.45 15.91
N SER A 11 -12.18 -1.50 15.20
CA SER A 11 -11.86 -1.68 13.80
C SER A 11 -12.35 -0.52 12.93
N ARG A 12 -13.56 -0.02 13.19
CA ARG A 12 -14.15 1.12 12.47
C ARG A 12 -13.47 2.45 12.79
N TRP A 13 -12.98 2.61 14.02
CA TRP A 13 -12.19 3.79 14.40
C TRP A 13 -10.81 3.77 13.73
N ILE A 14 -10.16 2.61 13.67
CA ILE A 14 -8.88 2.43 12.96
C ILE A 14 -9.05 2.76 11.47
N THR A 15 -10.07 2.18 10.81
CA THR A 15 -10.31 2.46 9.37
C THR A 15 -10.64 3.92 9.12
N LYS A 16 -11.49 4.55 9.95
CA LYS A 16 -11.77 5.99 9.82
C LYS A 16 -10.52 6.85 9.99
N ARG A 17 -9.62 6.47 10.90
CA ARG A 17 -8.36 7.19 11.14
C ARG A 17 -7.41 7.07 9.95
N MET A 18 -7.33 5.90 9.32
CA MET A 18 -6.54 5.70 8.11
C MET A 18 -7.09 6.50 6.92
N ILE A 19 -8.40 6.49 6.72
CA ILE A 19 -9.07 7.23 5.63
C ILE A 19 -8.83 8.74 5.75
N SER A 20 -8.94 9.30 6.96
CA SER A 20 -8.73 10.73 7.17
C SER A 20 -7.29 11.16 6.90
N LYS A 21 -6.31 10.30 7.16
CA LYS A 21 -4.89 10.56 6.84
C LYS A 21 -4.61 10.43 5.35
N ALA A 22 -5.15 9.41 4.69
CA ALA A 22 -5.02 9.24 3.24
C ALA A 22 -5.57 10.44 2.46
N LEU A 23 -6.69 11.03 2.91
CA LEU A 23 -7.23 12.26 2.33
C LEU A 23 -6.28 13.45 2.45
N GLN A 24 -5.54 13.59 3.54
CA GLN A 24 -4.56 14.67 3.68
C GLN A 24 -3.33 14.50 2.76
N VAL A 25 -2.94 13.26 2.47
CA VAL A 25 -1.85 12.95 1.53
C VAL A 25 -2.22 13.42 0.11
N ILE A 26 -3.46 13.17 -0.31
CA ILE A 26 -3.96 13.59 -1.63
C ILE A 26 -4.05 15.12 -1.75
N LEU A 27 -4.31 15.83 -0.64
CA LEU A 27 -4.51 17.27 -0.62
C LEU A 27 -3.20 18.08 -0.57
N ASN A 28 -2.12 17.52 -0.02
CA ASN A 28 -0.86 18.24 0.20
C ASN A 28 0.19 17.86 -0.87
N ASN A 29 0.36 18.72 -1.88
CA ASN A 29 1.23 18.52 -3.05
C ASN A 29 2.73 18.81 -2.81
N SER A 30 3.23 18.66 -1.57
CA SER A 30 4.65 18.88 -1.26
C SER A 30 5.36 17.55 -1.01
N ASP A 31 6.39 17.26 -1.80
CA ASP A 31 7.15 16.00 -1.75
C ASP A 31 7.69 15.66 -0.34
N ARG A 32 8.09 16.68 0.42
CA ARG A 32 8.57 16.50 1.81
C ARG A 32 7.45 16.08 2.76
N VAL A 33 6.26 16.66 2.61
CA VAL A 33 5.09 16.33 3.43
C VAL A 33 4.60 14.93 3.08
N PHE A 34 4.62 14.58 1.80
CA PHE A 34 4.30 13.25 1.31
C PHE A 34 5.22 12.19 1.95
N TYR A 35 6.54 12.41 1.92
CA TYR A 35 7.49 11.48 2.53
C TYR A 35 7.28 11.33 4.05
N MET A 36 7.09 12.43 4.77
CA MET A 36 6.84 12.39 6.22
C MET A 36 5.55 11.65 6.58
N GLU A 37 4.51 11.75 5.76
CA GLU A 37 3.25 11.04 6.02
C GLU A 37 3.34 9.57 5.61
N LEU A 38 4.07 9.24 4.54
CA LEU A 38 4.34 7.86 4.13
C LEU A 38 5.03 7.07 5.25
N VAL A 39 6.05 7.64 5.90
CA VAL A 39 6.73 6.99 7.04
C VAL A 39 5.74 6.67 8.17
N LYS A 40 4.79 7.57 8.46
CA LYS A 40 3.75 7.32 9.48
C LYS A 40 2.76 6.23 9.04
N VAL A 41 2.43 6.15 7.75
CA VAL A 41 1.55 5.10 7.23
C VAL A 41 2.25 3.75 7.31
N ILE A 42 3.54 3.70 6.95
CA ILE A 42 4.37 2.50 7.08
C ILE A 42 4.46 2.07 8.55
N ASP A 43 4.57 3.00 9.50
CA ASP A 43 4.62 2.67 10.93
C ASP A 43 3.29 2.12 11.49
N LEU A 44 2.16 2.62 11.00
CA LEU A 44 0.83 2.23 11.45
C LEU A 44 0.26 0.99 10.76
N SER A 45 0.91 0.50 9.70
CA SER A 45 0.41 -0.63 8.90
C SER A 45 1.18 -1.91 9.19
N ASP A 46 0.45 -3.01 9.36
CA ASP A 46 1.03 -4.36 9.48
C ASP A 46 1.34 -4.98 8.10
N VAL A 47 0.57 -4.59 7.09
CA VAL A 47 0.66 -5.11 5.72
C VAL A 47 0.63 -3.95 4.73
N ILE A 48 1.62 -3.89 3.85
CA ILE A 48 1.74 -2.92 2.76
C ILE A 48 1.67 -3.68 1.44
N VAL A 49 0.84 -3.18 0.52
CA VAL A 49 0.69 -3.78 -0.80
C VAL A 49 1.21 -2.81 -1.84
N GLU A 50 2.27 -3.21 -2.54
CA GLU A 50 2.76 -2.49 -3.72
C GLU A 50 2.12 -3.12 -4.96
N VAL A 51 1.42 -2.28 -5.73
CA VAL A 51 0.75 -2.72 -6.94
C VAL A 51 1.65 -2.46 -8.14
N LEU A 52 2.11 -3.53 -8.77
CA LEU A 52 2.99 -3.49 -9.94
C LEU A 52 2.19 -3.74 -11.24
N ASP A 53 2.56 -3.05 -12.31
CA ASP A 53 2.01 -3.28 -13.66
C ASP A 53 2.64 -4.55 -14.26
N ALA A 54 1.82 -5.50 -14.73
CA ALA A 54 2.29 -6.74 -15.35
C ALA A 54 3.16 -6.53 -16.60
N ARG A 55 3.08 -5.36 -17.25
CA ARG A 55 3.86 -5.08 -18.46
C ARG A 55 5.34 -4.84 -18.16
N HIS A 56 5.65 -4.20 -17.04
CA HIS A 56 7.02 -3.85 -16.63
C HIS A 56 7.17 -3.88 -15.09
N PRO A 57 7.15 -5.07 -14.47
CA PRO A 57 7.17 -5.22 -13.02
C PRO A 57 8.49 -4.76 -12.38
N LEU A 58 9.60 -4.79 -13.13
CA LEU A 58 10.91 -4.33 -12.63
C LEU A 58 11.07 -2.81 -12.68
N GLY A 59 10.40 -2.13 -13.62
CA GLY A 59 10.52 -0.68 -13.81
C GLY A 59 9.58 0.16 -12.94
N THR A 60 8.58 -0.49 -12.33
CA THR A 60 7.61 0.16 -11.43
C THR A 60 7.87 -0.13 -9.96
N ARG A 61 8.89 -0.95 -9.65
CA ARG A 61 9.31 -1.27 -8.29
C ARG A 61 10.10 -0.12 -7.67
N CYS A 62 9.79 0.23 -6.42
CA CYS A 62 10.54 1.22 -5.66
C CYS A 62 11.40 0.58 -4.55
N VAL A 63 12.67 0.29 -4.84
CA VAL A 63 13.59 -0.37 -3.89
C VAL A 63 13.81 0.43 -2.60
N ASP A 64 13.81 1.77 -2.70
CA ASP A 64 13.95 2.64 -1.54
C ASP A 64 12.78 2.46 -0.56
N MET A 65 11.56 2.28 -1.10
CA MET A 65 10.38 2.01 -0.29
C MET A 65 10.45 0.60 0.34
N GLU A 66 10.89 -0.41 -0.41
CA GLU A 66 11.07 -1.77 0.12
C GLU A 66 12.03 -1.78 1.31
N ASN A 67 13.17 -1.07 1.17
CA ASN A 67 14.16 -0.94 2.24
C ASN A 67 13.60 -0.23 3.47
N GLU A 68 12.81 0.84 3.30
CA GLU A 68 12.21 1.57 4.42
C GLU A 68 11.18 0.71 5.17
N VAL A 69 10.42 -0.13 4.46
CA VAL A 69 9.49 -1.09 5.06
C VAL A 69 10.25 -2.17 5.83
N LEU A 70 11.32 -2.72 5.25
CA LEU A 70 12.17 -3.72 5.90
C LEU A 70 12.88 -3.17 7.15
N ASN A 71 13.36 -1.92 7.09
CA ASN A 71 14.03 -1.25 8.20
C ASN A 71 13.09 -0.89 9.35
N SER A 72 11.79 -0.71 9.06
CA SER A 72 10.83 -0.21 10.04
C SER A 72 10.19 -1.30 10.91
N GLY A 73 10.53 -2.59 10.72
CA GLY A 73 10.33 -3.63 11.73
C GLY A 73 10.09 -5.04 11.17
N PRO A 74 10.39 -6.11 11.95
CA PRO A 74 10.31 -7.50 11.48
C PRO A 74 8.88 -8.02 11.26
N ASN A 75 7.86 -7.31 11.75
CA ASN A 75 6.45 -7.73 11.66
C ASN A 75 5.72 -7.13 10.45
N LYS A 76 6.39 -6.31 9.63
CA LYS A 76 5.77 -5.66 8.47
C LYS A 76 5.88 -6.55 7.27
N ASN A 77 4.74 -6.91 6.70
CA ASN A 77 4.68 -7.72 5.49
C ASN A 77 4.52 -6.81 4.28
N LEU A 78 5.50 -6.85 3.39
CA LEU A 78 5.39 -6.24 2.06
C LEU A 78 4.87 -7.29 1.07
N VAL A 79 3.73 -6.99 0.44
CA VAL A 79 3.11 -7.84 -0.57
C VAL A 79 3.21 -7.14 -1.92
N LEU A 80 3.90 -7.77 -2.87
CA LEU A 80 3.96 -7.30 -4.24
C LEU A 80 2.80 -7.92 -5.03
N SER A 81 1.84 -7.09 -5.42
CA SER A 81 0.68 -7.52 -6.20
C SER A 81 0.84 -7.09 -7.65
N ILE A 82 1.01 -8.06 -8.55
CA ILE A 82 1.09 -7.80 -9.99
C ILE A 82 -0.33 -7.80 -10.56
N ILE A 83 -0.78 -6.66 -11.10
CA ILE A 83 -2.05 -6.61 -11.84
C ILE A 83 -1.85 -7.30 -13.18
N THR A 84 -2.25 -8.57 -13.22
CA THR A 84 -2.26 -9.37 -14.44
C THR A 84 -3.29 -8.80 -15.41
N LEU A 85 -2.83 -8.31 -16.56
CA LEU A 85 -3.71 -8.08 -17.71
C LEU A 85 -4.28 -9.44 -18.14
N PRO A 86 -5.58 -9.54 -18.46
CA PRO A 86 -6.16 -10.78 -18.96
C PRO A 86 -5.37 -11.26 -20.17
N ARG A 87 -4.94 -12.53 -20.14
CA ARG A 87 -4.15 -13.22 -21.18
C ARG A 87 -4.83 -13.28 -22.57
N SER A 88 -5.97 -12.64 -22.79
CA SER A 88 -6.72 -12.66 -24.06
C SER A 88 -6.13 -11.79 -25.18
N LEU A 89 -5.05 -11.03 -24.98
CA LEU A 89 -4.53 -10.10 -26.00
C LEU A 89 -3.06 -10.26 -26.37
N ASN A 90 -2.42 -11.38 -26.00
CA ASN A 90 -1.04 -11.71 -26.44
C ASN A 90 -0.98 -12.91 -27.42
N LEU A 91 -2.09 -13.25 -28.09
CA LEU A 91 -2.17 -14.36 -29.05
C LEU A 91 -2.26 -13.93 -30.52
N LEU A 92 -1.66 -12.81 -30.89
CA LEU A 92 -1.36 -12.58 -32.31
C LEU A 92 0.16 -12.62 -32.49
N PRO A 93 0.72 -13.73 -33.02
CA PRO A 93 2.08 -13.69 -33.52
C PRO A 93 2.10 -12.70 -34.69
N LEU A 94 3.10 -11.81 -34.69
CA LEU A 94 3.46 -10.96 -35.81
C LEU A 94 3.51 -11.80 -37.09
N ILE A 95 2.57 -11.54 -38.00
CA ILE A 95 2.68 -11.80 -39.44
C ILE A 95 3.09 -10.48 -40.09
#